data_AF-A0A6N8EEK6-F1
#
_entry.id   AF-A0A6N8EEK6-F1
#
_cell.length_a   1.000
_cell.length_b   1.000
_cell.length_c   1.000
_cell.angle_alpha   90.00
_cell.angle_beta   90.00
_cell.angle_gamma   90.00
#
_symmetry.space_group_name_H-M   'P 1'
#
loop_
_entity.id
_entity.type
_entity.pdbx_description
1 polymer ?
#
loop_
_entity_poly.entity_id
_entity_poly.type
_entity_poly.pdbx_seq_one_letter_code
_entity_poly.pdbx_strand_id
1 'polypeptide(L)'
;MKNFLELIKHCLTEVHEIMPWDLEERIQANPELLIVDVREPEEFAAMHIEGSINVARGILESACEWDYEETVPDLVQAREREIVVVCRSGYRSVLAAHSMNVLGYSNVVSLKTGLRGWKDYEQPLVDGDGQPVDLDDADVYFTPRLRPEQHRPA
;
A
#
# COMPACT_ATOMS: atom_id res chain seq x y z
N MET A 1 -11.20 -25.09 -2.17
CA MET A 1 -10.57 -24.13 -1.25
C MET A 1 -10.04 -23.00 -2.10
N LYS A 2 -10.32 -21.73 -1.78
CA LYS A 2 -9.78 -20.60 -2.54
C LYS A 2 -8.29 -20.46 -2.24
N ASN A 3 -7.46 -20.28 -3.25
CA ASN A 3 -6.04 -19.93 -3.11
C ASN A 3 -5.87 -18.41 -3.01
N PHE A 4 -4.64 -17.96 -2.74
CA PHE A 4 -4.31 -16.55 -2.58
C PHE A 4 -4.76 -15.67 -3.76
N LEU A 5 -4.52 -16.09 -5.00
CA LEU A 5 -4.91 -15.29 -6.17
C LEU A 5 -6.42 -15.27 -6.37
N GLU A 6 -7.13 -16.33 -5.99
CA GLU A 6 -8.60 -16.35 -6.01
C GLU A 6 -9.19 -15.43 -4.95
N LEU A 7 -8.53 -15.30 -3.78
CA LEU A 7 -8.90 -14.30 -2.77
C LEU A 7 -8.72 -12.87 -3.31
N ILE A 8 -7.57 -12.56 -3.89
CA ILE A 8 -7.31 -11.24 -4.50
C ILE A 8 -8.35 -10.92 -5.59
N LYS A 9 -8.59 -11.85 -6.51
CA LYS A 9 -9.58 -11.67 -7.58
C LYS A 9 -10.98 -11.40 -7.03
N HIS A 10 -11.33 -11.99 -5.90
CA HIS A 10 -12.60 -11.72 -5.24
C HIS A 10 -12.65 -10.31 -4.68
N CYS A 11 -11.63 -9.85 -3.95
CA CYS A 11 -11.61 -8.48 -3.42
C CYS A 11 -11.62 -7.43 -4.54
N LEU A 12 -11.00 -7.71 -5.69
CA LEU A 12 -11.02 -6.84 -6.86
C LEU A 12 -12.41 -6.64 -7.48
N THR A 13 -13.44 -7.39 -7.07
CA THR A 13 -14.82 -7.08 -7.50
C THR A 13 -15.41 -5.86 -6.77
N GLU A 14 -14.79 -5.45 -5.66
CA GLU A 14 -15.28 -4.36 -4.78
C GLU A 14 -14.21 -3.29 -4.52
N VAL A 15 -12.96 -3.55 -4.90
CA VAL A 15 -11.84 -2.60 -4.77
C VAL A 15 -11.48 -2.06 -6.13
N HIS A 16 -11.46 -0.72 -6.24
CA HIS A 16 -10.90 -0.05 -7.40
C HIS A 16 -9.38 0.01 -7.28
N GLU A 17 -8.72 -0.15 -8.43
CA GLU A 17 -7.28 0.04 -8.56
C GLU A 17 -6.98 1.24 -9.45
N ILE A 18 -5.90 1.95 -9.13
CA ILE A 18 -5.32 2.99 -9.98
C ILE A 18 -3.89 2.63 -10.33
N MET A 19 -3.39 3.13 -11.45
CA MET A 19 -2.00 2.93 -11.87
C MET A 19 -1.07 3.98 -11.23
N PRO A 20 0.25 3.76 -11.22
CA PRO A 20 1.22 4.71 -10.66
C PRO A 20 1.12 6.14 -11.23
N TRP A 21 0.94 6.30 -12.53
CA TRP A 21 0.77 7.63 -13.15
C TRP A 21 -0.52 8.34 -12.70
N ASP A 22 -1.60 7.58 -12.45
CA ASP A 22 -2.84 8.16 -11.92
C ASP A 22 -2.63 8.70 -10.50
N LEU A 23 -1.79 8.05 -9.69
CA LEU A 23 -1.44 8.52 -8.36
C LEU A 23 -0.59 9.79 -8.44
N GLU A 24 0.40 9.86 -9.34
CA GLU A 24 1.21 11.06 -9.56
C GLU A 24 0.32 12.28 -9.87
N GLU A 25 -0.62 12.12 -10.80
CA GLU A 25 -1.59 13.17 -11.14
C GLU A 25 -2.48 13.57 -9.94
N ARG A 26 -2.94 12.60 -9.15
CA ARG A 26 -3.78 12.85 -7.97
C ARG A 26 -3.03 13.58 -6.85
N ILE A 27 -1.76 13.25 -6.63
CA ILE A 27 -0.90 13.97 -5.65
C ILE A 27 -0.81 15.45 -6.03
N GLN A 28 -0.67 15.77 -7.32
CA GLN A 28 -0.60 17.16 -7.79
C GLN A 28 -1.97 17.86 -7.72
N ALA A 29 -3.06 17.14 -7.95
CA ALA A 29 -4.41 17.71 -8.00
C ALA A 29 -5.09 17.86 -6.63
N ASN A 30 -4.77 17.00 -5.66
CA ASN A 30 -5.45 16.91 -4.38
C ASN A 30 -4.45 16.90 -3.21
N PRO A 31 -4.18 18.04 -2.56
CA PRO A 31 -3.29 18.09 -1.40
C PRO A 31 -3.84 17.37 -0.16
N GLU A 32 -5.14 17.05 -0.13
CA GLU A 32 -5.80 16.32 0.95
C GLU A 32 -5.82 14.80 0.69
N LEU A 33 -5.24 14.32 -0.41
CA LEU A 33 -5.06 12.90 -0.70
C LEU A 33 -4.26 12.24 0.43
N LEU A 34 -4.74 11.11 0.94
CA LEU A 34 -4.00 10.31 1.91
C LEU A 34 -3.39 9.08 1.25
N ILE A 35 -2.07 8.92 1.37
CA ILE A 35 -1.38 7.71 0.92
C ILE A 35 -1.05 6.85 2.12
N VAL A 36 -1.57 5.62 2.15
CA VAL A 36 -1.42 4.68 3.27
C VAL A 36 -0.58 3.50 2.82
N ASP A 37 0.65 3.41 3.30
CA ASP A 37 1.52 2.28 3.03
C ASP A 37 1.32 1.18 4.08
N VAL A 38 0.80 0.03 3.64
CA VAL A 38 0.47 -1.11 4.50
C VAL A 38 1.58 -2.16 4.57
N ARG A 39 2.79 -1.83 4.12
CA ARG A 39 3.98 -2.67 4.34
C ARG A 39 4.43 -2.62 5.80
N GLU A 40 5.33 -3.52 6.15
CA GLU A 40 5.95 -3.53 7.47
C GLU A 40 6.79 -2.25 7.70
N PRO A 41 6.98 -1.79 8.94
CA PRO A 41 7.71 -0.55 9.23
C PRO A 41 9.13 -0.52 8.65
N GLU A 42 9.83 -1.65 8.63
CA GLU A 42 11.19 -1.73 8.07
C GLU A 42 11.17 -1.62 6.54
N GLU A 43 10.13 -2.15 5.88
CA GLU A 43 9.94 -1.98 4.43
C GLU A 43 9.69 -0.50 4.09
N PHE A 44 8.91 0.21 4.92
CA PHE A 44 8.61 1.63 4.75
C PHE A 44 9.82 2.52 5.02
N ALA A 45 10.54 2.27 6.11
CA ALA A 45 11.74 3.02 6.48
C ALA A 45 12.87 2.89 5.44
N ALA A 46 12.96 1.75 4.75
CA ALA A 46 13.92 1.58 3.67
C ALA A 46 13.62 2.46 2.45
N MET A 47 12.34 2.57 2.08
CA MET A 47 11.87 3.46 1.02
C MET A 47 10.34 3.53 0.99
N HIS A 48 9.78 4.69 0.69
CA HIS A 48 8.34 4.91 0.52
C HIS A 48 8.06 6.13 -0.38
N ILE A 49 6.78 6.35 -0.70
CA ILE A 49 6.33 7.55 -1.44
C ILE A 49 6.31 8.72 -0.45
N GLU A 50 6.92 9.85 -0.81
CA GLU A 50 6.94 11.04 0.03
C GLU A 50 5.52 11.47 0.44
N GLY A 51 5.34 11.84 1.71
CA GLY A 51 4.04 12.23 2.26
C GLY A 51 3.08 11.07 2.60
N SER A 52 3.46 9.81 2.35
CA SER A 52 2.69 8.66 2.82
C SER A 52 2.85 8.41 4.32
N ILE A 53 1.83 7.79 4.92
CA ILE A 53 1.90 7.29 6.30
C ILE A 53 2.04 5.77 6.30
N ASN A 54 2.75 5.21 7.27
CA ASN A 54 2.86 3.77 7.44
C ASN A 54 1.83 3.24 8.44
N VAL A 55 0.99 2.31 8.00
CA VAL A 55 0.06 1.56 8.86
C VAL A 55 0.10 0.10 8.42
N ALA A 56 0.93 -0.70 9.07
CA ALA A 56 1.17 -2.08 8.68
C ALA A 56 -0.12 -2.89 8.57
N ARG A 57 -0.21 -3.76 7.55
CA ARG A 57 -1.43 -4.51 7.24
C ARG A 57 -2.03 -5.23 8.45
N GLY A 58 -1.20 -5.75 9.36
CA GLY A 58 -1.64 -6.50 10.53
C GLY A 58 -2.44 -5.72 11.57
N ILE A 59 -2.33 -4.39 11.58
CA ILE A 59 -2.98 -3.50 12.55
C ILE A 59 -4.01 -2.55 11.91
N LEU A 60 -4.18 -2.62 10.59
CA LEU A 60 -4.95 -1.64 9.82
C LEU A 60 -6.36 -1.46 10.37
N GLU A 61 -7.06 -2.55 10.66
CA GLU A 61 -8.45 -2.49 11.12
C GLU A 61 -8.59 -1.78 12.48
N SER A 62 -7.71 -2.02 13.46
CA SER A 62 -7.76 -1.32 14.75
C SER A 62 -7.24 0.13 14.64
N ALA A 63 -6.28 0.39 13.76
CA ALA A 63 -5.79 1.73 13.46
C ALA A 63 -6.87 2.66 12.86
N CYS A 64 -7.89 2.09 12.22
CA CYS A 64 -9.03 2.80 11.65
C CYS A 64 -10.11 3.22 12.66
N GLU A 65 -9.99 2.84 13.94
CA GLU A 65 -11.00 3.07 14.97
C GLU A 65 -10.43 3.83 16.17
N TRP A 66 -11.29 4.52 16.92
CA TRP A 66 -10.92 5.13 18.20
C TRP A 66 -10.80 4.08 19.31
N ASP A 67 -10.07 4.43 20.37
CA ASP A 67 -9.93 3.64 21.60
C ASP A 67 -9.13 2.32 21.45
N TYR A 68 -8.24 2.24 20.45
CA TYR A 68 -7.25 1.17 20.27
C TYR A 68 -5.82 1.68 20.46
N GLU A 69 -4.88 0.82 20.87
CA GLU A 69 -3.46 1.20 20.99
C GLU A 69 -2.87 1.61 19.63
N GLU A 70 -3.33 0.97 18.56
CA GLU A 70 -2.87 1.23 17.20
C GLU A 70 -3.62 2.38 16.51
N THR A 71 -4.54 3.07 17.20
CA THR A 71 -5.35 4.17 16.64
C THR A 71 -4.47 5.15 15.87
N VAL A 72 -4.81 5.41 14.61
CA VAL A 72 -4.20 6.47 13.80
C VAL A 72 -5.26 7.55 13.58
N PRO A 73 -5.23 8.67 14.33
CA PRO A 73 -6.27 9.70 14.26
C PRO A 73 -6.57 10.20 12.85
N ASP A 74 -5.55 10.28 11.98
CA ASP A 74 -5.70 10.69 10.59
C ASP A 74 -6.56 9.71 9.79
N LEU A 75 -6.42 8.39 10.03
CA LEU A 75 -7.27 7.38 9.39
C LEU A 75 -8.69 7.46 9.91
N VAL A 76 -8.90 7.51 11.23
CA VAL A 76 -10.25 7.53 11.82
C VAL A 76 -11.07 8.71 11.29
N GLN A 77 -10.43 9.85 11.03
CA GLN A 77 -11.04 11.06 10.47
C GLN A 77 -11.11 11.08 8.93
N ALA A 78 -10.43 10.16 8.23
CA ALA A 78 -10.32 10.13 6.77
C ALA A 78 -11.39 9.28 6.06
N ARG A 79 -12.49 8.90 6.72
CA ARG A 79 -13.51 8.00 6.14
C ARG A 79 -14.10 8.47 4.81
N GLU A 80 -14.16 9.78 4.58
CA GLU A 80 -14.65 10.39 3.34
C GLU A 80 -13.52 10.95 2.45
N ARG A 81 -12.27 10.91 2.90
CA ARG A 81 -11.12 11.39 2.12
C ARG A 81 -10.80 10.42 1.01
N GLU A 82 -10.15 10.95 -0.03
CA GLU A 82 -9.50 10.10 -1.03
C GLU A 82 -8.29 9.41 -0.40
N ILE A 83 -8.27 8.09 -0.45
CA ILE A 83 -7.20 7.26 0.11
C ILE A 83 -6.64 6.34 -0.97
N VAL A 84 -5.32 6.38 -1.15
CA VAL A 84 -4.60 5.43 -1.99
C VAL A 84 -3.77 4.53 -1.09
N VAL A 85 -4.10 3.24 -1.10
CA VAL A 85 -3.41 2.23 -0.31
C VAL A 85 -2.28 1.62 -1.13
N VAL A 86 -1.08 1.61 -0.56
CA VAL A 86 0.14 1.15 -1.21
C VAL A 86 0.70 -0.05 -0.47
N CYS A 87 1.26 -0.99 -1.21
CA CYS A 87 2.11 -2.01 -0.64
C CYS A 87 3.26 -2.34 -1.60
N ARG A 88 4.01 -3.41 -1.37
CA ARG A 88 5.15 -3.78 -2.23
C ARG A 88 4.76 -4.03 -3.70
N SER A 89 3.67 -4.75 -3.95
CA SER A 89 3.34 -5.27 -5.31
C SER A 89 1.86 -5.25 -5.67
N GLY A 90 1.02 -4.51 -4.92
CA GLY A 90 -0.42 -4.36 -5.16
C GLY A 90 -1.34 -5.37 -4.44
N TYR A 91 -0.85 -6.54 -4.01
CA TYR A 91 -1.76 -7.55 -3.43
C TYR A 91 -2.20 -7.26 -1.99
N ARG A 92 -1.28 -6.82 -1.11
CA ARG A 92 -1.64 -6.46 0.28
C ARG A 92 -2.55 -5.24 0.31
N SER A 93 -2.32 -4.27 -0.57
CA SER A 93 -3.13 -3.06 -0.69
C SER A 93 -4.54 -3.34 -1.17
N VAL A 94 -4.76 -4.33 -2.06
CA VAL A 94 -6.12 -4.78 -2.41
C VAL A 94 -6.87 -5.30 -1.19
N LEU A 95 -6.23 -6.14 -0.37
CA LEU A 95 -6.85 -6.69 0.85
C LEU A 95 -7.12 -5.59 1.90
N ALA A 96 -6.20 -4.63 2.02
CA ALA A 96 -6.36 -3.48 2.91
C ALA A 96 -7.49 -2.56 2.47
N ALA A 97 -7.52 -2.17 1.19
CA ALA A 97 -8.58 -1.33 0.63
C ALA A 97 -9.96 -2.00 0.77
N HIS A 98 -10.03 -3.32 0.56
CA HIS A 98 -11.27 -4.07 0.81
C HIS A 98 -11.70 -3.98 2.29
N SER A 99 -10.80 -4.20 3.25
CA SER A 99 -11.11 -4.02 4.68
C SER A 99 -11.60 -2.60 4.98
N MET A 100 -10.94 -1.57 4.44
CA MET A 100 -11.34 -0.18 4.65
C MET A 100 -12.73 0.11 4.05
N ASN A 101 -13.03 -0.41 2.85
CA ASN A 101 -14.37 -0.30 2.26
C ASN A 101 -15.43 -0.96 3.17
N VAL A 102 -15.16 -2.15 3.72
CA VAL A 102 -16.05 -2.84 4.67
C VAL A 102 -16.23 -2.02 5.95
N LEU A 103 -15.18 -1.35 6.42
CA LEU A 103 -15.25 -0.46 7.59
C LEU A 103 -16.00 0.83 7.29
N GLY A 104 -16.34 1.15 6.04
CA GLY A 104 -17.14 2.31 5.67
C GLY A 104 -16.35 3.50 5.14
N TYR A 105 -15.09 3.31 4.74
CA TYR A 105 -14.37 4.32 3.97
C TYR A 105 -14.94 4.35 2.54
N SER A 106 -15.29 5.54 2.05
CA SER A 106 -16.08 5.68 0.81
C SER A 106 -15.24 5.86 -0.45
N ASN A 107 -13.98 6.27 -0.31
CA ASN A 107 -13.10 6.59 -1.44
C ASN A 107 -11.69 6.02 -1.25
N VAL A 108 -11.61 4.68 -1.20
CA VAL A 108 -10.34 3.95 -1.07
C VAL A 108 -10.04 3.19 -2.35
N VAL A 109 -8.81 3.37 -2.84
CA VAL A 109 -8.29 2.64 -3.99
C VAL A 109 -6.97 1.96 -3.65
N SER A 110 -6.67 0.84 -4.30
CA SER A 110 -5.35 0.20 -4.21
C SER A 110 -4.45 0.70 -5.34
N LEU A 111 -3.19 1.01 -5.02
CA LEU A 111 -2.17 1.26 -6.04
C LEU A 111 -1.80 -0.05 -6.73
N LYS A 112 -2.21 -0.19 -7.98
CA LYS A 112 -1.88 -1.35 -8.81
C LYS A 112 -0.38 -1.46 -8.95
N THR A 113 0.15 -2.68 -8.97
CA THR A 113 1.59 -3.00 -8.97
C THR A 113 2.38 -2.50 -7.75
N GLY A 114 1.76 -1.76 -6.83
CA GLY A 114 2.37 -1.27 -5.59
C GLY A 114 3.58 -0.37 -5.83
N LEU A 115 4.42 -0.25 -4.79
CA LEU A 115 5.66 0.54 -4.82
C LEU A 115 6.64 0.05 -5.87
N ARG A 116 6.62 -1.25 -6.20
CA ARG A 116 7.42 -1.78 -7.32
C ARG A 116 7.05 -1.09 -8.62
N GLY A 117 5.74 -0.99 -8.91
CA GLY A 117 5.27 -0.29 -10.10
C GLY A 117 5.67 1.18 -10.09
N TRP A 118 5.45 1.87 -8.97
CA TRP A 118 5.89 3.25 -8.78
C TRP A 118 7.36 3.46 -9.15
N LYS A 119 8.25 2.61 -8.61
CA LYS A 119 9.69 2.58 -8.95
C LYS A 119 9.95 2.27 -10.42
N ASP A 120 9.24 1.28 -11.00
CA ASP A 120 9.39 0.88 -12.41
C ASP A 120 8.98 2.00 -13.38
N TYR A 121 8.18 2.98 -12.92
CA TYR A 121 7.86 4.23 -13.64
C TYR A 121 8.78 5.40 -13.28
N GLU A 122 9.94 5.13 -12.68
CA GLU A 122 10.98 6.10 -12.31
C GLU A 122 10.48 7.23 -11.40
N GLN A 123 9.43 6.96 -10.62
CA GLN A 123 8.87 7.92 -9.68
C GLN A 123 9.72 8.00 -8.41
N PRO A 124 9.82 9.19 -7.78
CA PRO A 124 10.69 9.40 -6.64
C PRO A 124 10.26 8.59 -5.41
N LEU A 125 11.26 8.15 -4.65
CA LEU A 125 11.11 7.47 -3.37
C LEU A 125 12.02 8.14 -2.34
N VAL A 126 11.60 8.12 -1.08
CA VAL A 126 12.38 8.62 0.05
C VAL A 126 12.56 7.54 1.11
N ASP A 127 13.64 7.60 1.87
CA ASP A 127 13.88 6.74 3.04
C ASP A 127 13.21 7.31 4.30
N GLY A 128 13.39 6.64 5.44
CA GLY A 128 12.86 7.05 6.75
C GLY A 128 13.37 8.41 7.25
N ASP A 129 14.47 8.93 6.69
CA ASP A 129 15.02 10.25 6.98
C ASP A 129 14.58 11.30 5.93
N GLY A 130 13.70 10.91 5.00
CA GLY A 130 13.20 11.76 3.93
C GLY A 130 14.23 12.01 2.82
N GLN A 131 15.31 11.22 2.76
CA GLN A 131 16.32 11.37 1.71
C GLN A 131 15.92 10.60 0.45
N PRO A 132 16.17 11.15 -0.76
CA PRO A 132 15.91 10.44 -2.00
C PRO A 132 16.64 9.10 -2.06
N VAL A 133 15.94 8.05 -2.46
CA VAL A 133 16.49 6.70 -2.62
C VAL A 133 16.93 6.48 -4.07
N ASP A 134 18.11 5.90 -4.26
CA ASP A 134 18.58 5.47 -5.57
C ASP A 134 17.75 4.27 -6.07
N LEU A 135 17.19 4.37 -7.28
CA LEU A 135 16.33 3.34 -7.85
C LEU A 135 17.07 2.04 -8.15
N ASP A 136 18.39 2.09 -8.37
CA ASP A 136 19.22 0.89 -8.56
C ASP A 136 19.33 0.09 -7.25
N ASP A 137 19.42 0.76 -6.11
CA ASP A 137 19.43 0.12 -4.79
C ASP A 137 18.05 -0.49 -4.46
N ALA A 138 16.96 0.13 -4.93
CA ALA A 138 15.61 -0.37 -4.76
C ALA A 138 15.34 -1.71 -5.49
N ASP A 139 16.02 -1.99 -6.61
CA ASP A 139 15.84 -3.25 -7.36
C ASP A 139 16.25 -4.50 -6.55
N VAL A 140 17.27 -4.35 -5.71
CA VAL A 140 17.74 -5.42 -4.83
C VAL A 140 16.64 -5.81 -3.82
N TYR A 141 15.85 -4.85 -3.38
CA TYR A 141 14.71 -5.08 -2.47
C TYR A 141 13.52 -5.75 -3.18
N PHE A 142 13.22 -5.37 -4.42
CA PHE A 142 12.10 -5.95 -5.15
C PHE A 142 12.36 -7.35 -5.71
N THR A 143 13.60 -7.84 -5.66
CA THR A 143 13.99 -9.19 -6.07
C THR A 143 13.43 -10.26 -5.11
N PRO A 144 12.57 -11.19 -5.57
CA PRO A 144 12.10 -12.30 -4.74
C PRO A 144 13.23 -13.26 -4.38
N ARG A 145 13.31 -13.66 -3.11
CA ARG A 145 14.30 -14.63 -2.60
C ARG A 145 13.56 -15.86 -2.05
N LEU A 146 13.35 -16.85 -2.92
CA LEU A 146 12.69 -18.11 -2.54
C LEU A 146 13.75 -19.17 -2.18
N ARG A 147 13.51 -19.88 -1.08
CA ARG A 147 14.26 -21.06 -0.66
C ARG A 147 13.77 -22.29 -1.44
N PRO A 148 14.58 -23.35 -1.60
CA PRO A 148 14.19 -24.56 -2.33
C PRO A 148 12.83 -25.13 -1.92
N GLU A 149 12.52 -25.16 -0.62
CA GLU A 149 11.27 -25.66 -0.06
C GLU A 149 10.04 -24.76 -0.34
N GLN A 150 10.25 -23.53 -0.81
CA GLN A 150 9.16 -22.60 -1.18
C GLN A 150 8.75 -22.74 -2.64
N HIS A 151 9.49 -23.50 -3.45
CA HIS A 151 9.08 -23.83 -4.80
C HIS A 151 7.97 -24.88 -4.78
N ARG A 152 7.10 -24.86 -5.80
CA ARG A 152 6.12 -25.93 -5.96
C ARG A 152 6.87 -27.26 -6.10
N PRO A 153 6.47 -28.30 -5.35
CA PRO A 153 6.97 -29.64 -5.58
C PRO A 153 6.76 -30.03 -7.05
N ALA A 154 7.76 -30.69 -7.64
CA ALA A 154 7.69 -31.23 -9.00
C ALA A 154 6.65 -32.35 -9.10
#